data_AF-A0A1Y2KUH2-F1
#
_entry.id   AF-A0A1Y2KUH2-F1
#
_cell.length_a   1.000
_cell.length_b   1.000
_cell.length_c   1.000
_cell.angle_alpha   90.00
_cell.angle_beta   90.00
_cell.angle_gamma   90.00
#
_symmetry.space_group_name_H-M   'P 1'
#
loop_
_entity.id
_entity.type
_entity.pdbx_description
1 polymer ?
#
loop_
_entity_poly.entity_id
_entity_poly.type
_entity_poly.pdbx_seq_one_letter_code
_entity_poly.pdbx_strand_id
1 'polypeptide(L)'
;HIGHLFDIERQIINKPPDDRLAVRQSHSLTHLDETKTCFEHSLRRIPGKSDLAGAFRYALTRWDALTCYAYDGRCEISNNAAERAIRPLAVGRRNWLFAGS
;
A
#
# COMPACT_ATOMS: atom_id res chain seq x y z
N HIS A 1 -5.68 -0.63 6.45
CA HIS A 1 -5.91 -1.63 5.38
C HIS A 1 -5.76 -0.93 4.03
N ILE A 2 -5.12 -1.53 3.02
CA ILE A 2 -4.86 -0.87 1.72
C ILE A 2 -6.14 -0.33 1.06
N GLY A 3 -7.28 -1.00 1.23
CA GLY A 3 -8.57 -0.50 0.72
C GLY A 3 -8.94 0.91 1.20
N HIS A 4 -8.51 1.30 2.41
CA HIS A 4 -8.77 2.64 2.94
C HIS A 4 -8.01 3.74 2.17
N LEU A 5 -6.81 3.45 1.66
CA LEU A 5 -6.06 4.38 0.81
C LEU A 5 -6.81 4.63 -0.51
N PHE A 6 -7.40 3.60 -1.11
CA PHE A 6 -8.21 3.75 -2.32
C PHE A 6 -9.52 4.52 -2.07
N ASP A 7 -10.09 4.38 -0.89
CA ASP A 7 -11.28 5.14 -0.48
C ASP A 7 -10.96 6.64 -0.36
N ILE A 8 -9.85 6.98 0.31
CA ILE A 8 -9.34 8.36 0.39
C ILE A 8 -9.07 8.92 -1.01
N GLU A 9 -8.40 8.16 -1.88
CA GLU A 9 -8.08 8.60 -3.25
C GLU A 9 -9.32 8.87 -4.08
N ARG A 10 -10.38 8.05 -3.96
CA ARG A 10 -11.66 8.30 -4.64
C ARG A 10 -12.29 9.64 -4.25
N GLN A 11 -12.09 10.09 -3.00
CA GLN A 11 -12.65 11.34 -2.50
C GLN A 11 -11.86 12.57 -2.98
N ILE A 12 -10.60 12.41 -3.39
CA ILE A 12 -9.71 13.52 -3.76
C ILE A 12 -9.30 13.52 -5.23
N ILE A 13 -9.67 12.52 -6.03
CA ILE A 13 -9.23 12.40 -7.43
C ILE A 13 -9.57 13.61 -8.32
N ASN A 14 -10.69 14.29 -8.07
CA ASN A 14 -11.11 15.48 -8.82
C ASN A 14 -10.68 16.81 -8.17
N LYS A 15 -9.85 16.76 -7.12
CA LYS A 15 -9.35 17.94 -6.43
C LYS A 15 -8.03 18.43 -7.05
N PRO A 16 -7.68 19.72 -6.91
CA PRO A 16 -6.39 20.22 -7.36
C PRO A 16 -5.23 19.50 -6.64
N PRO A 17 -4.03 19.46 -7.25
CA PRO A 17 -2.87 18.75 -6.72
C PRO A 17 -2.52 19.11 -5.27
N ASP A 18 -2.61 20.38 -4.89
CA ASP A 18 -2.31 20.87 -3.55
C ASP A 18 -3.29 20.30 -2.50
N ASP A 19 -4.59 20.27 -2.81
CA ASP A 19 -5.61 19.68 -1.93
C ASP A 19 -5.43 18.17 -1.79
N ARG A 20 -5.07 17.50 -2.88
CA ARG A 20 -4.76 16.06 -2.86
C ARG A 20 -3.58 15.79 -1.94
N LEU A 21 -2.51 16.57 -2.09
CA LEU A 21 -1.31 16.43 -1.28
C LEU A 21 -1.59 16.67 0.21
N ALA A 22 -2.37 17.70 0.55
CA ALA A 22 -2.74 18.00 1.92
C ALA A 22 -3.48 16.82 2.58
N VAL A 23 -4.49 16.26 1.91
CA VAL A 23 -5.24 15.09 2.42
C VAL A 23 -4.33 13.86 2.55
N ARG A 24 -3.44 13.64 1.58
CA ARG A 24 -2.49 12.50 1.63
C ARG A 24 -1.52 12.62 2.80
N GLN A 25 -0.99 13.81 3.05
CA GLN A 25 -0.10 14.05 4.19
C GLN A 25 -0.82 13.84 5.53
N SER A 26 -2.08 14.28 5.65
CA SER A 26 -2.86 14.13 6.89
C SER A 26 -3.35 12.70 7.15
N HIS A 27 -3.73 11.96 6.10
CA HIS A 27 -4.43 10.68 6.27
C HIS A 27 -3.69 9.48 5.66
N SER A 28 -3.05 9.65 4.50
CA SER A 28 -2.44 8.52 3.78
C SER A 28 -1.10 8.09 4.38
N LEU A 29 -0.29 9.03 4.88
CA LEU A 29 1.04 8.72 5.44
C LEU A 29 0.98 7.75 6.63
N THR A 30 0.06 7.97 7.57
CA THR A 30 -0.12 7.06 8.71
C THR A 30 -0.47 5.65 8.25
N HIS A 31 -1.39 5.52 7.30
CA HIS A 31 -1.78 4.21 6.78
C HIS A 31 -0.69 3.52 5.96
N LEU A 32 0.15 4.28 5.28
CA LEU A 32 1.33 3.77 4.59
C LEU A 32 2.31 3.20 5.63
N ASP A 33 2.63 3.93 6.69
CA ASP A 33 3.52 3.46 7.76
C ASP A 33 3.00 2.17 8.44
N GLU A 34 1.72 2.15 8.80
CA GLU A 34 1.06 0.95 9.36
C GLU A 34 1.16 -0.24 8.39
N THR A 35 1.00 0.01 7.09
CA THR A 35 1.08 -1.03 6.06
C THR A 35 2.51 -1.56 5.93
N LYS A 36 3.51 -0.68 5.96
CA LYS A 36 4.94 -1.06 5.93
C LYS A 36 5.29 -1.95 7.12
N THR A 37 4.94 -1.49 8.32
CA THR A 37 5.16 -2.23 9.57
C THR A 37 4.48 -3.60 9.54
N CYS A 38 3.27 -3.68 8.98
CA CYS A 38 2.54 -4.94 8.81
C CYS A 38 3.28 -5.92 7.89
N PHE A 39 3.86 -5.45 6.77
CA PHE A 39 4.64 -6.29 5.86
C PHE A 39 5.93 -6.78 6.50
N GLU A 40 6.67 -5.91 7.17
CA GLU A 40 7.90 -6.26 7.90
C GLU A 40 7.62 -7.28 9.01
N HIS A 41 6.54 -7.11 9.77
CA HIS A 41 6.14 -8.07 10.79
C HIS A 41 5.69 -9.40 10.17
N SER A 42 4.91 -9.35 9.09
CA SER A 42 4.44 -10.57 8.39
C SER A 42 5.62 -11.39 7.86
N LEU A 43 6.67 -10.74 7.32
CA LEU A 43 7.89 -11.40 6.86
C LEU A 43 8.63 -12.19 7.96
N ARG A 44 8.50 -11.79 9.22
CA ARG A 44 9.07 -12.54 10.36
C ARG A 44 8.28 -13.79 10.73
N ARG A 45 7.02 -13.88 10.28
CA ARG A 45 6.07 -14.93 10.68
C ARG A 45 5.82 -15.97 9.59
N ILE A 46 6.18 -15.67 8.34
CA ILE A 46 5.94 -16.56 7.20
C ILE A 46 7.25 -17.19 6.69
N PRO A 47 7.20 -18.39 6.09
CA PRO A 47 8.39 -19.01 5.51
C PRO A 47 9.05 -18.11 4.48
N GLY A 48 10.36 -17.92 4.62
CA GLY A 48 11.13 -17.01 3.78
C GLY A 48 11.08 -17.33 2.28
N LYS A 49 10.77 -18.57 1.87
CA LYS A 49 10.66 -18.96 0.45
C LYS A 49 9.24 -18.93 -0.12
N SER A 50 8.25 -18.51 0.67
CA SER A 50 6.87 -18.41 0.18
C SER A 50 6.74 -17.29 -0.87
N ASP A 51 5.86 -17.49 -1.86
CA ASP A 51 5.47 -16.44 -2.82
C ASP A 51 5.01 -15.15 -2.10
N LEU A 52 4.33 -15.30 -0.96
CA LEU A 52 3.91 -14.16 -0.14
C LEU A 52 5.11 -13.38 0.42
N ALA A 53 6.14 -14.07 0.92
CA ALA A 53 7.36 -13.42 1.37
C ALA A 53 8.11 -12.74 0.22
N GLY A 54 8.07 -13.33 -0.97
CA GLY A 54 8.56 -12.70 -2.20
C GLY A 54 7.84 -11.38 -2.50
N ALA A 55 6.50 -11.39 -2.46
CA ALA A 55 5.67 -10.21 -2.71
C ALA A 55 5.89 -9.09 -1.69
N PHE A 56 5.96 -9.41 -0.39
CA PHE A 56 6.24 -8.41 0.65
C PHE A 56 7.63 -7.81 0.50
N ARG A 57 8.66 -8.62 0.25
CA ARG A 57 10.02 -8.08 0.00
C ARG A 57 10.06 -7.19 -1.23
N TYR A 58 9.43 -7.62 -2.32
CA TYR A 58 9.34 -6.81 -3.54
C TYR A 58 8.66 -5.46 -3.30
N ALA A 59 7.55 -5.46 -2.55
CA ALA A 59 6.85 -4.23 -2.17
C ALA A 59 7.72 -3.33 -1.28
N LEU A 60 8.41 -3.88 -0.27
CA LEU A 60 9.29 -3.12 0.62
C LEU A 60 10.52 -2.55 -0.10
N THR A 61 11.14 -3.29 -1.02
CA THR A 61 12.27 -2.79 -1.83
C THR A 61 11.87 -1.62 -2.71
N ARG A 62 10.59 -1.52 -3.09
CA ARG A 62 10.05 -0.43 -3.92
C ARG A 62 9.22 0.57 -3.12
N TRP A 63 9.29 0.53 -1.79
CA TRP A 63 8.38 1.28 -0.93
C TRP A 63 8.34 2.76 -1.27
N ASP A 64 9.51 3.39 -1.45
CA ASP A 64 9.62 4.80 -1.81
C ASP A 64 8.85 5.15 -3.10
N ALA A 65 9.03 4.34 -4.15
CA ALA A 65 8.31 4.48 -5.42
C ALA A 65 6.79 4.21 -5.28
N LEU A 66 6.39 3.34 -4.35
CA LEU A 66 4.98 3.07 -4.05
C LEU A 66 4.33 4.22 -3.28
N THR A 67 5.11 4.96 -2.48
CA THR A 67 4.61 6.05 -1.62
C THR A 67 4.86 7.44 -2.18
N CYS A 68 5.56 7.57 -3.30
CA CYS A 68 5.90 8.84 -3.94
C CYS A 68 4.66 9.74 -4.17
N TYR A 69 3.51 9.14 -4.52
CA TYR A 69 2.25 9.89 -4.70
C TYR A 69 1.79 10.63 -3.44
N ALA A 70 2.18 10.18 -2.24
CA ALA A 70 1.85 10.85 -0.99
C ALA A 70 2.67 12.14 -0.76
N TYR A 71 3.72 12.35 -1.57
CA TYR A 71 4.61 13.51 -1.50
C TYR A 71 4.47 14.44 -2.71
N ASP A 72 3.87 13.97 -3.80
CA ASP A 72 3.56 14.78 -4.99
C ASP A 72 2.08 14.66 -5.36
N GLY A 73 1.36 15.79 -5.29
CA GLY A 73 -0.08 15.88 -5.58
C GLY A 73 -0.47 15.66 -7.04
N ARG A 74 0.50 15.66 -7.97
CA ARG A 74 0.29 15.42 -9.40
C ARG A 74 0.37 13.92 -9.72
N CYS A 75 1.09 13.16 -8.90
CA CYS A 75 1.16 11.71 -8.98
C CYS A 75 -0.15 11.03 -8.56
N GLU A 76 -0.49 9.95 -9.26
CA GLU A 76 -1.60 9.05 -8.92
C GLU A 76 -1.11 7.89 -8.05
N ILE A 77 -1.98 7.38 -7.16
CA ILE A 77 -1.69 6.18 -6.36
C ILE A 77 -1.38 4.95 -7.23
N SER A 78 -1.96 4.91 -8.44
CA SER A 78 -1.80 3.82 -9.41
C SER A 78 -0.66 4.10 -10.38
N ASN A 79 0.59 3.96 -9.94
CA ASN A 79 1.63 3.55 -10.89
C ASN A 79 1.43 2.06 -11.16
N ASN A 80 1.45 1.59 -12.41
CA ASN A 80 1.30 0.17 -12.77
C ASN A 80 2.18 -0.78 -11.93
N ALA A 81 3.33 -0.30 -11.44
CA ALA A 81 4.21 -1.00 -10.52
C ALA A 81 3.60 -1.20 -9.12
N ALA A 82 2.87 -0.21 -8.60
CA ALA A 82 2.16 -0.28 -7.34
C ALA A 82 0.98 -1.23 -7.38
N GLU A 83 0.18 -1.15 -8.43
CA GLU A 83 -0.88 -2.12 -8.65
C GLU A 83 -0.32 -3.53 -8.77
N ARG A 84 0.75 -3.76 -9.53
CA ARG A 84 1.39 -5.08 -9.63
C ARG A 84 1.94 -5.60 -8.31
N ALA A 85 2.51 -4.74 -7.46
CA ALA A 85 3.03 -5.12 -6.16
C ALA A 85 1.92 -5.40 -5.13
N ILE A 86 0.84 -4.62 -5.18
CA ILE A 86 -0.24 -4.63 -4.19
C ILE A 86 -1.33 -5.66 -4.55
N ARG A 87 -1.60 -5.90 -5.84
CA ARG A 87 -2.65 -6.80 -6.32
C ARG A 87 -2.53 -8.24 -5.78
N PRO A 88 -1.36 -8.91 -5.76
CA PRO A 88 -1.26 -10.22 -5.14
C PRO A 88 -1.50 -10.16 -3.62
N LEU A 89 -1.17 -9.05 -2.96
CA LEU A 89 -1.38 -8.84 -1.53
C LEU A 89 -2.86 -8.58 -1.20
N ALA A 90 -3.56 -7.77 -2.00
CA ALA A 90 -4.97 -7.45 -1.84
C ALA A 90 -5.87 -8.67 -2.14
N VAL A 91 -5.54 -9.44 -3.17
CA VAL A 91 -6.23 -10.71 -3.50
C VAL A 91 -5.94 -11.75 -2.42
N GLY A 92 -4.69 -11.87 -1.97
CA GLY A 92 -4.33 -12.77 -0.88
C GLY A 92 -5.03 -12.42 0.44
N ARG A 93 -5.22 -11.13 0.77
CA ARG A 93 -5.78 -10.68 2.07
C ARG A 93 -7.21 -11.13 2.34
N ARG A 94 -8.00 -11.37 1.29
CA ARG A 94 -9.31 -12.01 1.40
C ARG A 94 -9.23 -13.50 1.80
N ASN A 95 -8.10 -14.14 1.53
CA ASN A 95 -7.77 -15.51 1.96
C ASN A 95 -7.00 -15.55 3.30
N TRP A 96 -6.22 -14.53 3.63
CA TRP A 96 -5.42 -14.47 4.87
C TRP A 96 -6.24 -14.16 6.13
N LEU A 97 -7.42 -13.52 5.99
CA LEU A 97 -8.37 -13.33 7.11
C LEU A 97 -9.00 -14.64 7.62
N PHE A 98 -8.81 -15.75 6.90
CA PHE A 98 -9.26 -17.09 7.30
C PHE A 98 -8.13 -18.04 7.73
N ALA A 99 -6.85 -17.62 7.66
CA ALA A 99 -5.72 -18.44 8.07
C ALA A 99 -5.38 -18.24 9.57
N GLY A 100 -6.42 -18.29 10.41
CA GLY A 100 -6.34 -18.10 11.85
C GLY A 100 -7.63 -18.54 12.51
N SER A 101 -8.00 -19.81 12.33
CA SER A 101 -8.79 -20.57 13.30
C SER A 101 -7.83 -21.49 14.06
#